data_AF-A0A923SE31-F1
#
_entry.id   AF-A0A923SE31-F1
#
_cell.length_a   1.000
_cell.length_b   1.000
_cell.length_c   1.000
_cell.angle_alpha   90.00
_cell.angle_beta   90.00
_cell.angle_gamma   90.00
#
_symmetry.space_group_name_H-M   'P 1'
#
loop_
_entity.id
_entity.type
_entity.pdbx_description
1 polymer ?
#
loop_
_entity_poly.entity_id
_entity_poly.type
_entity_poly.pdbx_seq_one_letter_code
_entity_poly.pdbx_strand_id
1 'polypeptide(L)'
;MRVLESLAKFCAILAGFILTGITLMTCASLIGRNTTGTTLVGDFELTGVAAGAAIALFLPWCQARRSNIIVDFFTAKASERTNARLDRLGALLLGLAVALLAWRAAIGGLSSWRAQSTTMMLGFPEWIVYACMVPPLVLTAVIGIWQGVFGFGTEVHE
;
A
#
# COMPACT_ATOMS: atom_id res chain seq x y z
N MET A 1 0.58 10.13 -16.82
CA MET A 1 1.67 9.78 -15.89
C MET A 1 1.93 10.87 -14.85
N ARG A 2 2.32 12.10 -15.22
CA ARG A 2 2.64 13.17 -14.24
C ARG A 2 1.61 13.39 -13.12
N VAL A 3 0.32 13.38 -13.42
CA VAL A 3 -0.75 13.54 -12.40
C VAL A 3 -0.82 12.32 -11.47
N LEU A 4 -0.74 11.10 -12.01
CA LEU A 4 -0.76 9.86 -11.23
C LEU A 4 0.47 9.76 -10.32
N GLU A 5 1.63 10.15 -10.83
CA GLU A 5 2.87 10.23 -10.04
C GLU A 5 2.78 11.27 -8.93
N SER A 6 2.24 12.45 -9.21
CA SER A 6 2.08 13.47 -8.17
C SER A 6 1.14 12.98 -7.06
N LEU A 7 0.07 12.27 -7.42
CA LEU A 7 -0.86 11.68 -6.46
C LEU A 7 -0.19 10.54 -5.67
N ALA A 8 0.61 9.71 -6.34
CA ALA A 8 1.37 8.64 -5.70
C ALA A 8 2.44 9.18 -4.73
N LYS A 9 3.14 10.28 -5.09
CA LYS A 9 4.07 10.99 -4.18
C LYS A 9 3.35 11.48 -2.94
N PHE A 10 2.18 12.09 -3.11
CA PHE A 10 1.38 12.57 -1.99
C PHE A 10 0.97 11.42 -1.05
N CYS A 11 0.50 10.29 -1.59
CA CYS A 11 0.20 9.09 -0.81
C CYS A 11 1.44 8.59 -0.04
N ALA A 12 2.62 8.54 -0.67
CA ALA A 12 3.85 8.10 -0.01
C ALA A 12 4.29 9.03 1.13
N ILE A 13 4.15 10.35 0.97
CA ILE A 13 4.46 11.32 2.04
C ILE A 13 3.50 11.11 3.22
N LEU A 14 2.20 10.96 2.95
CA LEU A 14 1.20 10.68 3.98
C LEU A 14 1.49 9.38 4.73
N ALA A 15 1.86 8.32 3.99
CA ALA A 15 2.26 7.04 4.57
C ALA A 15 3.50 7.15 5.48
N GLY A 16 4.47 7.98 5.09
CA GLY A 16 5.65 8.30 5.90
C GLY A 16 5.27 8.91 7.24
N PHE A 17 4.41 9.94 7.24
CA PHE A 17 3.92 10.55 8.47
C PHE A 17 3.17 9.55 9.36
N ILE A 18 2.32 8.70 8.77
CA ILE A 18 1.60 7.66 9.49
C ILE A 18 2.59 6.68 10.17
N LEU A 19 3.56 6.15 9.43
CA LEU A 19 4.57 5.24 9.99
C LEU A 19 5.40 5.89 11.09
N THR A 20 5.84 7.13 10.92
CA THR A 20 6.58 7.84 11.97
C THR A 20 5.71 8.00 13.22
N GLY A 21 4.44 8.37 13.06
CA GLY A 21 3.50 8.52 14.18
C GLY A 21 3.31 7.20 14.96
N ILE A 22 3.08 6.10 14.26
CA ILE A 22 2.95 4.77 14.88
C ILE A 22 4.26 4.35 15.55
N THR A 23 5.41 4.60 14.92
CA THR A 23 6.72 4.25 15.49
C THR A 23 6.93 4.97 16.81
N LEU A 24 6.64 6.28 16.86
CA LEU A 24 6.73 7.06 18.09
C LEU A 24 5.76 6.56 19.17
N MET A 25 4.52 6.22 18.80
CA MET A 25 3.56 5.61 19.72
C MET A 25 4.09 4.30 20.30
N THR A 26 4.59 3.40 19.45
CA THR A 26 5.13 2.10 19.87
C THR A 26 6.33 2.28 20.80
N CYS A 27 7.25 3.20 20.48
CA CYS A 27 8.36 3.55 21.37
C CYS A 27 7.86 4.08 22.72
N ALA A 28 6.87 4.98 22.74
CA ALA A 28 6.29 5.52 23.97
C ALA A 28 5.62 4.42 24.82
N SER A 29 4.86 3.51 24.20
CA SER A 29 4.26 2.36 24.89
C SER A 29 5.32 1.43 25.48
N LEU A 30 6.40 1.17 24.73
CA LEU A 30 7.51 0.34 25.19
C LEU A 30 8.22 0.96 26.40
N ILE A 31 8.45 2.27 26.38
CA ILE A 31 9.06 2.98 27.51
C ILE A 31 8.13 2.93 28.72
N GLY A 32 6.87 3.34 28.57
CA GLY A 32 5.90 3.35 29.67
C GLY A 32 5.70 1.99 30.33
N ARG A 33 5.70 0.91 29.53
CA ARG A 33 5.62 -0.47 30.03
C ARG A 33 6.83 -0.85 30.89
N ASN A 34 8.02 -0.48 30.46
CA ASN A 34 9.27 -0.88 31.14
C ASN A 34 9.61 0.01 32.33
N THR A 35 9.16 1.27 32.38
CA THR A 35 9.50 2.20 33.47
C THR A 35 8.40 2.32 34.52
N THR A 36 7.14 2.36 34.11
CA THR A 36 6.02 2.81 34.96
C THR A 36 4.94 1.72 35.10
N GLY A 37 5.07 0.63 34.34
CA GLY A 37 4.09 -0.47 34.32
C GLY A 37 2.78 -0.11 33.60
N THR A 38 2.69 1.09 33.00
CA THR A 38 1.52 1.56 32.26
C THR A 38 1.71 1.29 30.76
N THR A 39 0.86 0.46 30.17
CA THR A 39 0.81 0.24 28.72
C THR A 39 -0.30 1.08 28.08
N LEU A 40 -0.10 1.47 26.83
CA LEU A 40 -1.18 2.08 26.05
C LEU A 40 -2.12 0.98 25.57
N VAL A 41 -3.34 0.92 26.12
CA VAL A 41 -4.34 -0.08 25.74
C VAL A 41 -4.74 0.11 24.27
N GLY A 42 -4.66 -0.96 23.48
CA GLY A 42 -5.01 -0.94 22.06
C GLY A 42 -3.92 -0.40 21.13
N ASP A 43 -2.68 -0.24 21.60
CA ASP A 43 -1.52 0.11 20.79
C ASP A 43 -1.27 -0.90 19.65
N PHE A 44 -1.43 -2.19 19.91
CA PHE A 44 -1.33 -3.25 18.90
C PHE A 44 -2.38 -3.13 17.80
N GLU A 45 -3.63 -2.84 18.16
CA GLU A 45 -4.72 -2.69 17.19
C GLU A 45 -4.50 -1.46 16.30
N LEU A 46 -4.16 -0.31 16.91
CA LEU A 46 -3.91 0.91 16.15
C LEU A 46 -2.68 0.77 15.25
N THR A 47 -1.62 0.12 15.75
CA THR A 47 -0.41 -0.18 14.96
C THR A 47 -0.75 -1.05 13.75
N GLY A 48 -1.55 -2.11 13.93
CA GLY A 48 -1.94 -2.99 12.83
C GLY A 48 -2.79 -2.27 11.78
N VAL A 49 -3.78 -1.51 12.22
CA VAL A 49 -4.66 -0.72 11.35
C VAL A 49 -3.87 0.32 10.55
N ALA A 50 -3.03 1.07 11.23
CA ALA A 50 -2.31 2.17 10.60
C ALA A 50 -1.14 1.66 9.73
N ALA A 51 -0.54 0.51 10.06
CA ALA A 51 0.40 -0.18 9.18
C ALA A 51 -0.27 -0.67 7.89
N GLY A 52 -1.47 -1.25 7.97
CA GLY A 52 -2.24 -1.67 6.79
C GLY A 52 -2.55 -0.49 5.86
N ALA A 53 -2.97 0.64 6.42
CA ALA A 53 -3.20 1.88 5.66
C ALA A 53 -1.89 2.42 5.04
N ALA A 54 -0.78 2.42 5.79
CA ALA A 54 0.51 2.89 5.30
C ALA A 54 1.03 2.05 4.12
N ILE A 55 0.94 0.71 4.21
CA ILE A 55 1.33 -0.19 3.11
C ILE A 55 0.52 0.11 1.86
N ALA A 56 -0.81 0.26 2.00
CA ALA A 56 -1.69 0.59 0.89
C ALA A 56 -1.28 1.93 0.24
N LEU A 57 -0.94 2.95 1.03
CA LEU A 57 -0.52 4.27 0.56
C LEU A 57 0.87 4.29 -0.10
N PHE A 58 1.79 3.38 0.25
CA PHE A 58 3.09 3.27 -0.42
C PHE A 58 3.02 2.57 -1.78
N LEU A 59 2.09 1.63 -1.96
CA LEU A 59 1.98 0.82 -3.19
C LEU A 59 1.90 1.65 -4.48
N PRO A 60 1.14 2.75 -4.59
CA PRO A 60 1.10 3.56 -5.81
C PRO A 60 2.47 4.09 -6.22
N TRP A 61 3.26 4.52 -5.24
CA TRP A 61 4.56 5.10 -5.47
C TRP A 61 5.60 4.04 -5.84
N CYS A 62 5.57 2.90 -5.17
CA CYS A 62 6.38 1.74 -5.53
C CYS A 62 6.12 1.30 -6.98
N GLN A 63 4.84 1.25 -7.38
CA GLN A 63 4.48 0.89 -8.75
C GLN A 63 4.88 1.94 -9.78
N ALA A 64 4.67 3.23 -9.47
CA ALA A 64 5.08 4.32 -10.34
C ALA A 64 6.59 4.30 -10.64
N ARG A 65 7.41 4.08 -9.61
CA ARG A 65 8.88 3.98 -9.72
C ARG A 65 9.40 2.62 -10.19
N ARG A 66 8.53 1.63 -10.38
CA ARG A 66 8.93 0.24 -10.66
C ARG A 66 9.90 -0.33 -9.61
N SER A 67 9.75 0.07 -8.36
CA SER A 67 10.60 -0.38 -7.25
C SER A 67 10.12 -1.68 -6.61
N ASN A 68 9.37 -2.50 -7.34
CA ASN A 68 9.01 -3.85 -6.89
C ASN A 68 10.21 -4.78 -7.06
N ILE A 69 10.30 -5.80 -6.22
CA ILE A 69 11.35 -6.81 -6.32
C ILE A 69 11.11 -7.64 -7.60
N ILE A 70 12.11 -7.67 -8.48
CA ILE A 70 12.08 -8.43 -9.74
C ILE A 70 12.99 -9.66 -9.57
N VAL A 71 12.53 -10.82 -10.04
CA VAL A 71 13.32 -12.05 -10.04
C VAL A 71 13.94 -12.24 -11.42
N ASP A 72 15.16 -11.72 -11.60
CA ASP A 72 15.84 -11.73 -12.90
C ASP A 72 16.62 -13.01 -13.22
N PHE A 73 16.64 -13.99 -12.30
CA PHE A 73 17.43 -15.22 -12.48
C PHE A 73 17.05 -16.03 -13.72
N PHE A 74 15.75 -16.05 -14.06
CA PHE A 74 15.24 -16.79 -15.21
C PHE A 74 15.30 -15.97 -16.52
N THR A 75 15.39 -14.64 -16.44
CA THR A 75 15.38 -13.69 -17.57
C THR A 75 16.75 -13.13 -17.91
N ALA A 76 17.80 -13.47 -17.14
CA ALA A 76 19.17 -12.98 -17.32
C ALA A 76 19.78 -13.22 -18.72
N LYS A 77 19.31 -14.24 -19.45
CA LYS A 77 19.78 -14.57 -20.83
C LYS A 77 18.81 -14.16 -21.93
N ALA A 78 17.67 -13.55 -21.58
CA ALA A 78 16.66 -13.15 -22.56
C ALA A 78 17.03 -11.81 -23.21
N SER A 79 16.53 -11.58 -24.44
CA SER A 79 16.75 -10.31 -25.14
C SER A 79 16.03 -9.14 -24.43
N GLU A 80 16.54 -7.91 -24.58
CA GLU A 80 15.92 -6.70 -24.00
C GLU A 80 14.44 -6.54 -24.37
N ARG A 81 14.06 -6.94 -25.60
CA ARG A 81 12.67 -6.92 -26.06
C ARG A 81 11.79 -7.93 -25.32
N THR A 82 12.34 -9.09 -24.98
CA THR A 82 11.62 -10.11 -24.21
C THR A 82 11.43 -9.64 -22.77
N ASN A 83 12.47 -9.11 -22.14
CA ASN A 83 12.39 -8.56 -20.78
C ASN A 83 11.38 -7.42 -20.70
N ALA A 84 11.42 -6.46 -21.64
CA ALA A 84 10.45 -5.37 -21.69
C ALA A 84 8.98 -5.85 -21.86
N ARG A 85 8.74 -6.97 -22.56
CA ARG A 85 7.41 -7.57 -22.67
C ARG A 85 6.98 -8.26 -21.38
N LEU A 86 7.90 -8.98 -20.73
CA LEU A 86 7.65 -9.63 -19.45
C LEU A 86 7.38 -8.61 -18.35
N ASP A 87 8.13 -7.50 -18.31
CA ASP A 87 7.90 -6.41 -17.36
C ASP A 87 6.53 -5.76 -17.55
N ARG A 88 6.11 -5.53 -18.81
CA ARG A 88 4.77 -5.00 -19.11
C ARG A 88 3.67 -5.98 -18.69
N LEU A 89 3.87 -7.27 -18.95
CA LEU A 89 2.94 -8.30 -18.50
C LEU A 89 2.89 -8.36 -16.97
N GLY A 90 4.02 -8.26 -16.29
CA GLY A 90 4.11 -8.19 -14.84
C GLY A 90 3.37 -6.98 -14.26
N ALA A 91 3.57 -5.79 -14.84
CA ALA A 91 2.86 -4.58 -14.45
C ALA A 91 1.34 -4.70 -14.67
N LEU A 92 0.92 -5.29 -15.79
CA LEU A 92 -0.50 -5.56 -16.07
C LEU A 92 -1.10 -6.54 -15.05
N LEU A 93 -0.43 -7.66 -14.81
CA LEU A 93 -0.88 -8.69 -13.86
C LEU A 93 -0.96 -8.14 -12.44
N LEU A 94 0.03 -7.36 -12.02
CA LEU A 94 -0.01 -6.66 -10.73
C LEU A 94 -1.17 -5.66 -10.68
N GLY A 95 -1.36 -4.86 -11.73
CA GLY A 95 -2.47 -3.91 -11.81
C GLY A 95 -3.83 -4.59 -11.68
N LEU A 96 -4.03 -5.72 -12.35
CA LEU A 96 -5.24 -6.54 -12.26
C LEU A 96 -5.40 -7.18 -10.87
N ALA A 97 -4.33 -7.74 -10.29
CA ALA A 97 -4.37 -8.33 -8.96
C ALA A 97 -4.75 -7.28 -7.90
N VAL A 98 -4.13 -6.09 -7.98
CA VAL A 98 -4.43 -4.98 -7.06
C VAL A 98 -5.84 -4.42 -7.32
N ALA A 99 -6.34 -4.42 -8.56
CA ALA A 99 -7.73 -4.07 -8.86
C ALA A 99 -8.72 -5.03 -8.18
N LEU A 100 -8.44 -6.34 -8.21
CA LEU A 100 -9.23 -7.35 -7.49
C LEU A 100 -9.19 -7.12 -5.97
N LEU A 101 -8.02 -6.80 -5.42
CA LEU A 101 -7.87 -6.46 -4.00
C LEU A 101 -8.63 -5.19 -3.64
N ALA A 102 -8.58 -4.14 -4.45
CA ALA A 102 -9.33 -2.90 -4.24
C ALA A 102 -10.85 -3.18 -4.23
N TRP A 103 -11.33 -3.97 -5.19
CA TRP A 103 -12.73 -4.38 -5.27
C TRP A 103 -13.15 -5.23 -4.05
N ARG A 104 -12.29 -6.15 -3.58
CA ARG A 104 -12.55 -6.95 -2.37
C ARG A 104 -12.51 -6.14 -1.10
N ALA A 105 -11.56 -5.22 -0.97
CA ALA A 105 -11.48 -4.30 0.15
C ALA A 105 -12.71 -3.37 0.22
N ALA A 106 -13.23 -2.91 -0.92
CA ALA A 106 -14.44 -2.08 -0.97
C ALA A 106 -15.68 -2.84 -0.48
N ILE A 107 -15.87 -4.09 -0.92
CA ILE A 107 -16.98 -4.93 -0.41
C ILE A 107 -16.77 -5.26 1.07
N GLY A 108 -15.53 -5.57 1.49
CA GLY A 108 -15.20 -5.80 2.90
C GLY A 108 -15.53 -4.61 3.78
N GLY A 109 -15.16 -3.40 3.36
CA GLY A 109 -15.49 -2.15 4.06
C GLY A 109 -16.99 -1.88 4.15
N LEU A 110 -17.73 -2.13 3.07
CA LEU A 110 -19.19 -1.96 3.07
C LEU A 110 -19.88 -2.96 4.01
N SER A 111 -19.42 -4.21 4.01
CA SER A 111 -19.92 -5.25 4.92
C SER A 111 -19.60 -4.89 6.38
N SER A 112 -18.38 -4.45 6.67
CA SER A 112 -17.95 -3.98 7.99
C SER A 112 -18.78 -2.80 8.49
N TRP A 113 -19.07 -1.83 7.60
CA TRP A 113 -19.94 -0.70 7.93
C TRP A 113 -21.38 -1.15 8.22
N ARG A 114 -21.94 -2.10 7.46
CA ARG A 114 -23.29 -2.62 7.73
C ARG A 114 -23.36 -3.42 9.03
N ALA A 115 -22.31 -4.18 9.34
CA ALA A 115 -22.21 -4.97 10.55
C ALA A 115 -21.83 -4.16 11.80
N GLN A 116 -21.44 -2.88 11.64
CA GLN A 116 -20.88 -2.04 12.70
C GLN A 116 -19.72 -2.75 13.43
N SER A 117 -18.86 -3.41 12.67
CA SER A 117 -17.72 -4.16 13.22
C SER A 117 -16.70 -3.21 13.85
N THR A 118 -16.28 -3.55 15.08
CA THR A 118 -15.29 -2.81 15.84
C THR A 118 -14.19 -3.72 16.37
N THR A 119 -12.99 -3.19 16.57
CA THR A 119 -11.90 -3.92 17.21
C THR A 119 -12.23 -4.29 18.65
N MET A 120 -11.61 -5.35 19.18
CA MET A 120 -12.01 -5.93 20.47
C MET A 120 -11.56 -5.10 21.68
N MET A 121 -10.38 -4.46 21.61
CA MET A 121 -9.84 -3.67 22.72
C MET A 121 -10.28 -2.21 22.65
N LEU A 122 -10.03 -1.55 21.51
CA LEU A 122 -10.27 -0.12 21.37
C LEU A 122 -11.71 0.22 20.94
N GLY A 123 -12.47 -0.75 20.46
CA GLY A 123 -13.76 -0.49 19.82
C GLY A 123 -13.63 0.31 18.52
N PHE A 124 -12.46 0.26 17.85
CA PHE A 124 -12.19 1.08 16.67
C PHE A 124 -13.02 0.59 15.48
N PRO A 125 -13.75 1.46 14.75
CA PRO A 125 -14.56 1.04 13.61
C PRO A 125 -13.69 0.55 12.45
N GLU A 126 -13.81 -0.73 12.11
CA GLU A 126 -12.93 -1.37 11.11
C GLU A 126 -13.12 -0.82 9.69
N TRP A 127 -14.33 -0.34 9.36
CA TRP A 127 -14.65 0.19 8.03
C TRP A 127 -13.78 1.40 7.63
N ILE A 128 -13.29 2.17 8.61
CA ILE A 128 -12.42 3.34 8.38
C ILE A 128 -11.11 2.90 7.72
N VAL A 129 -10.59 1.74 8.13
CA VAL A 129 -9.35 1.17 7.58
C VAL A 129 -9.53 0.85 6.11
N TYR A 130 -10.62 0.16 5.77
CA TYR A 130 -10.97 -0.15 4.39
C TYR A 130 -11.16 1.13 3.56
N ALA A 131 -11.85 2.14 4.11
CA ALA A 131 -12.06 3.40 3.43
C ALA A 131 -10.74 4.13 3.10
N CYS A 132 -9.74 4.05 4.00
CA CYS A 132 -8.41 4.61 3.77
C CYS A 132 -7.56 3.77 2.79
N MET A 133 -7.71 2.44 2.79
CA MET A 133 -6.92 1.54 1.94
C MET A 133 -7.40 1.48 0.48
N VAL A 134 -8.71 1.61 0.24
CA VAL A 134 -9.28 1.45 -1.12
C VAL A 134 -8.75 2.50 -2.12
N PRO A 135 -8.73 3.82 -1.83
CA PRO A 135 -8.27 4.83 -2.78
C PRO A 135 -6.84 4.60 -3.31
N PRO A 136 -5.82 4.36 -2.47
CA PRO A 136 -4.48 4.11 -2.98
C PRO A 136 -4.37 2.77 -3.71
N LEU A 137 -5.11 1.71 -3.32
CA LEU A 137 -5.13 0.46 -4.10
C LEU A 137 -5.71 0.69 -5.50
N VAL A 138 -6.78 1.48 -5.63
CA VAL A 138 -7.31 1.87 -6.95
C VAL A 138 -6.26 2.64 -7.75
N LEU A 139 -5.55 3.57 -7.12
CA LEU A 139 -4.48 4.32 -7.79
C LEU A 139 -3.36 3.40 -8.29
N THR A 140 -2.90 2.45 -7.48
CA THR A 140 -1.91 1.44 -7.90
C THR A 140 -2.39 0.60 -9.07
N ALA A 141 -3.66 0.16 -9.03
CA ALA A 141 -4.25 -0.61 -10.12
C ALA A 141 -4.26 0.17 -11.44
N VAL A 142 -4.66 1.44 -11.40
CA VAL A 142 -4.65 2.32 -12.57
C VAL A 142 -3.23 2.52 -13.11
N ILE A 143 -2.24 2.74 -12.23
CA ILE A 143 -0.83 2.89 -12.64
C ILE A 143 -0.31 1.60 -13.29
N GLY A 144 -0.57 0.44 -12.70
CA GLY A 144 -0.13 -0.86 -13.22
C GLY A 144 -0.74 -1.20 -14.57
N ILE A 145 -2.05 -1.00 -14.73
CA ILE A 145 -2.74 -1.21 -16.02
C ILE A 145 -2.22 -0.23 -17.08
N TRP A 146 -2.04 1.05 -16.72
CA TRP A 146 -1.49 2.05 -17.63
C TRP A 146 -0.10 1.66 -18.13
N GLN A 147 0.80 1.26 -17.22
CA GLN A 147 2.16 0.82 -17.54
C GLN A 147 2.17 -0.46 -18.40
N GLY A 148 1.25 -1.39 -18.13
CA GLY A 148 1.11 -2.62 -18.92
C GLY A 148 0.65 -2.36 -20.36
N VAL A 149 -0.31 -1.45 -20.55
CA VAL A 149 -0.92 -1.16 -21.86
C VAL A 149 -0.07 -0.20 -22.70
N PHE A 150 0.32 0.95 -22.14
CA PHE A 150 1.04 2.00 -22.87
C PHE A 150 2.56 1.84 -22.83
N GLY A 151 3.04 0.88 -22.03
CA GLY A 151 4.45 0.68 -21.78
C GLY A 151 5.00 1.69 -20.78
N PHE A 152 6.27 1.49 -20.43
CA PHE A 152 6.98 2.41 -19.56
C PHE A 152 7.43 3.61 -20.38
N GLY A 153 6.96 4.80 -20.01
CA GLY A 153 7.52 6.04 -20.56
C GLY A 153 9.04 6.04 -20.36
N THR A 154 9.78 6.57 -21.33
CA THR A 154 11.21 6.80 -21.22
C THR A 154 11.47 7.84 -20.13
N GLU A 155 11.55 7.41 -18.87
CA GLU A 155 12.12 8.23 -17.80
C GLU A 155 13.47 7.63 -17.40
N VAL A 156 14.45 8.47 -17.69
CA VAL A 156 15.90 8.37 -17.54
C VAL A 156 16.26 7.79 -16.18
N HIS A 157 17.12 6.78 -16.21
CA HIS A 157 17.93 6.39 -15.07
C HIS A 157 18.72 7.63 -14.59
N GLU A 158 18.32 8.22 -13.46
CA GLU A 158 19.21 9.00 -12.60
C GLU A 158 19.41 8.25 -11.28
#